data_AF-A0A6J5BIU1-F1
#
_entry.id   AF-A0A6J5BIU1-F1
#
_cell.length_a   1.000
_cell.length_b   1.000
_cell.length_c   1.000
_cell.angle_alpha   90.00
_cell.angle_beta   90.00
_cell.angle_gamma   90.00
#
_symmetry.space_group_name_H-M   'P 1'
#
loop_
_entity.id
_entity.type
_entity.pdbx_description
1 polymer ?
#
loop_
_entity_poly.entity_id
_entity_poly.type
_entity_poly.pdbx_seq_one_letter_code
_entity_poly.pdbx_strand_id
1 'polypeptide(L)'
;MFEETIRALKKLGDDKSTVSISADDDNYFDRECPAPECLAQFKVLMADWKDKVRDEEVFCPFCGHTADAQKWWTQEQLNHVRDVALANIQGAIGGALRRDAQKFNQRQPKGGFISMSMKVDSRPQHVPIPYAAAAPMRLKITCGECGCGYAVVGAAYFCPSCGANAAELVFDLTAQGIRQSLEAVDAIRAAIPDADTAENTCRLIVESALQNAVTAFQRNAEALHARVAPTTKIRRNAFQNLAEGSALWVAAIGHGYDKHLTAVEMGQLTTAFQQRHLLAHTQGVVDDDYIRKTGDTRYKSGQRLVIKREAVAEALTLVEQLTQGIREDAKGKG
;
A
#
# COMPACT_ATOMS: atom_id res chain seq x y z
N MET A 1 -28.27 18.29 46.54
CA MET A 1 -27.13 19.16 46.14
C MET A 1 -26.64 18.82 44.74
N PHE A 2 -26.60 17.54 44.33
CA PHE A 2 -26.09 17.11 43.01
C PHE A 2 -27.16 16.44 42.12
N GLU A 3 -28.40 16.92 42.19
CA GLU A 3 -29.52 16.26 41.50
C GLU A 3 -29.41 16.36 39.98
N GLU A 4 -28.92 17.49 39.46
CA GLU A 4 -28.72 17.66 38.02
C GLU A 4 -27.53 16.82 37.53
N THR A 5 -26.45 16.72 38.31
CA THR A 5 -25.30 15.87 38.00
C THR A 5 -25.69 14.39 37.97
N ILE A 6 -26.46 13.90 38.95
CA ILE A 6 -26.94 12.51 38.96
C ILE A 6 -27.81 12.21 37.73
N ARG A 7 -28.69 13.14 37.35
CA ARG A 7 -29.52 12.99 36.15
C ARG A 7 -28.68 12.97 34.86
N ALA A 8 -27.68 13.83 34.76
CA ALA A 8 -26.78 13.87 33.61
C ALA A 8 -25.98 12.56 33.45
N LEU A 9 -25.47 12.00 34.56
CA LEU A 9 -24.77 10.71 34.57
C LEU A 9 -25.67 9.56 34.11
N LYS A 10 -26.94 9.51 34.57
CA LYS A 10 -27.90 8.49 34.10
C LYS A 10 -28.14 8.60 32.59
N LYS A 11 -28.32 9.82 32.08
CA LYS A 11 -28.55 10.06 30.66
C LYS A 11 -27.34 9.65 29.80
N LEU A 12 -26.12 9.93 30.26
CA LEU A 12 -24.89 9.53 29.55
C LEU A 12 -24.70 8.01 29.50
N GLY A 13 -25.21 7.26 30.49
CA GLY A 13 -25.15 5.79 30.49
C GLY A 13 -25.99 5.15 29.38
N ASP A 14 -27.04 5.84 28.92
CA ASP A 14 -27.97 5.35 27.90
C ASP A 14 -27.70 5.95 26.50
N ASP A 15 -26.78 6.91 26.39
CA ASP A 15 -26.59 7.70 25.16
C ASP A 15 -25.62 7.01 24.18
N LYS A 16 -26.06 6.80 22.94
CA LYS A 16 -25.20 6.34 21.83
C LYS A 16 -24.87 7.54 20.96
N SER A 17 -23.63 8.01 21.03
CA SER A 17 -23.16 9.11 20.19
C SER A 17 -22.60 8.57 18.87
N THR A 18 -23.10 9.08 17.75
CA THR A 18 -22.52 8.87 16.42
C THR A 18 -21.64 10.06 16.08
N VAL A 19 -20.38 9.81 15.74
CA VAL A 19 -19.45 10.85 15.27
C VAL A 19 -19.37 10.75 13.75
N SER A 20 -19.65 11.86 13.06
CA SER A 20 -19.48 11.93 11.62
C SER A 20 -18.01 12.08 11.25
N ILE A 21 -17.59 11.37 10.22
CA ILE A 21 -16.26 11.45 9.63
C ILE A 21 -16.47 11.89 8.18
N SER A 22 -15.67 12.87 7.72
CA SER A 22 -15.74 13.37 6.35
C SER A 22 -14.91 12.52 5.40
N ALA A 23 -15.32 12.49 4.14
CA ALA A 23 -14.45 12.11 3.03
C ALA A 23 -13.52 13.29 2.67
N ASP A 24 -12.48 13.03 1.88
CA ASP A 24 -11.69 14.09 1.26
C ASP A 24 -12.43 14.75 0.07
N ASP A 25 -11.79 15.75 -0.54
CA ASP A 25 -12.34 16.53 -1.66
C ASP A 25 -12.70 15.66 -2.89
N ASP A 26 -12.13 14.45 -2.99
CA ASP A 26 -12.37 13.49 -4.05
C ASP A 26 -13.41 12.41 -3.65
N ASN A 27 -14.06 12.56 -2.49
CA ASN A 27 -14.99 11.60 -1.89
C ASN A 27 -14.36 10.26 -1.46
N TYR A 28 -13.07 10.25 -1.15
CA TYR A 28 -12.36 9.09 -0.63
C TYR A 28 -12.28 9.11 0.90
N PHE A 29 -12.38 7.93 1.51
CA PHE A 29 -12.42 7.74 2.96
C PHE A 29 -11.17 7.05 3.47
N ASP A 30 -10.61 7.54 4.58
CA ASP A 30 -9.41 6.96 5.18
C ASP A 30 -9.69 5.62 5.86
N ARG A 31 -8.82 4.65 5.58
CA ARG A 31 -8.81 3.29 6.11
C ARG A 31 -7.41 2.88 6.50
N GLU A 32 -7.31 2.05 7.52
CA GLU A 32 -6.04 1.51 8.01
C GLU A 32 -6.15 0.00 8.19
N CYS A 33 -5.10 -0.72 7.82
CA CYS A 33 -5.02 -2.15 8.06
C CYS A 33 -5.04 -2.45 9.56
N PRO A 34 -5.96 -3.29 10.07
CA PRO A 34 -6.01 -3.62 11.51
C PRO A 34 -4.89 -4.57 11.96
N ALA A 35 -4.12 -5.14 11.04
CA ALA A 35 -2.99 -6.01 11.37
C ALA A 35 -1.84 -5.19 11.97
N PRO A 36 -1.40 -5.49 13.22
CA PRO A 36 -0.33 -4.74 13.90
C PRO A 36 0.99 -4.67 13.15
N GLU A 37 1.29 -5.67 12.33
CA GLU A 37 2.50 -5.78 11.52
C GLU A 37 2.44 -4.95 10.24
N CYS A 38 1.25 -4.47 9.85
CA CYS A 38 1.05 -3.72 8.61
C CYS A 38 0.71 -2.26 8.87
N LEU A 39 -0.42 -1.98 9.54
CA LEU A 39 -0.93 -0.62 9.82
C LEU A 39 -0.93 0.34 8.63
N ALA A 40 -0.92 -0.19 7.40
CA ALA A 40 -0.83 0.64 6.21
C ALA A 40 -2.16 1.35 5.97
N GLN A 41 -2.08 2.65 5.71
CA GLN A 41 -3.22 3.49 5.38
C GLN A 41 -3.50 3.50 3.87
N PHE A 42 -4.77 3.48 3.53
CA PHE A 42 -5.28 3.61 2.17
C PHE A 42 -6.60 4.36 2.21
N LYS A 43 -7.11 4.74 1.03
CA LYS A 43 -8.43 5.32 0.92
C LYS A 43 -9.31 4.52 -0.02
N VAL A 44 -10.63 4.53 0.24
CA VAL A 44 -11.63 3.91 -0.64
C VAL A 44 -12.68 4.93 -1.02
N LEU A 45 -13.12 4.93 -2.28
CA LEU A 45 -14.20 5.80 -2.74
C LEU A 45 -15.46 5.50 -1.93
N MET A 46 -16.10 6.53 -1.37
CA MET A 46 -17.19 6.33 -0.42
C MET A 46 -18.39 5.58 -1.00
N ALA A 47 -18.70 5.79 -2.28
CA ALA A 47 -19.74 5.04 -2.98
C ALA A 47 -19.39 3.55 -3.04
N ASP A 48 -18.16 3.23 -3.41
CA ASP A 48 -17.70 1.84 -3.56
C ASP A 48 -17.55 1.12 -2.21
N TRP A 49 -17.19 1.85 -1.15
CA TRP A 49 -17.21 1.29 0.20
C TRP A 49 -18.61 0.82 0.62
N LYS A 50 -19.68 1.50 0.16
CA LYS A 50 -21.06 1.12 0.47
C LYS A 50 -21.60 0.05 -0.48
N ASP A 51 -21.26 0.17 -1.76
CA ASP A 51 -21.93 -0.60 -2.80
C ASP A 51 -21.16 -1.87 -3.21
N LYS A 52 -19.84 -1.90 -3.00
CA LYS A 52 -18.95 -2.97 -3.50
C LYS A 52 -18.15 -3.68 -2.41
N VAL A 53 -17.86 -3.02 -1.30
CA VAL A 53 -17.13 -3.63 -0.18
C VAL A 53 -18.13 -4.38 0.70
N ARG A 54 -17.83 -5.64 1.03
CA ARG A 54 -18.68 -6.48 1.88
C ARG A 54 -18.39 -6.20 3.35
N ASP A 55 -19.42 -6.18 4.18
CA ASP A 55 -19.28 -5.89 5.61
C ASP A 55 -18.44 -6.96 6.33
N GLU A 56 -18.54 -8.22 5.89
CA GLU A 56 -17.88 -9.36 6.53
C GLU A 56 -16.39 -9.47 6.17
N GLU A 57 -15.99 -8.94 5.00
CA GLU A 57 -14.67 -9.21 4.45
C GLU A 57 -14.19 -8.06 3.55
N VAL A 58 -13.17 -7.37 4.05
CA VAL A 58 -12.37 -6.37 3.36
C VAL A 58 -10.92 -6.86 3.31
N PHE A 59 -10.20 -6.50 2.25
CA PHE A 59 -8.81 -6.91 2.04
C PHE A 59 -7.86 -5.72 2.18
N CYS A 60 -6.71 -5.91 2.81
CA CYS A 60 -5.68 -4.88 2.85
C CYS A 60 -5.03 -4.77 1.47
N PRO A 61 -4.98 -3.57 0.85
CA PRO A 61 -4.33 -3.40 -0.45
C PRO A 61 -2.83 -3.73 -0.46
N PHE A 62 -2.17 -3.75 0.70
CA PHE A 62 -0.73 -3.96 0.80
C PHE A 62 -0.36 -5.40 1.18
N CYS A 63 -0.91 -5.91 2.28
CA CYS A 63 -0.54 -7.23 2.82
C CYS A 63 -1.56 -8.34 2.57
N GLY A 64 -2.77 -8.01 2.09
CA GLY A 64 -3.85 -8.98 1.88
C GLY A 64 -4.55 -9.47 3.15
N HIS A 65 -4.25 -8.90 4.32
CA HIS A 65 -4.99 -9.21 5.56
C HIS A 65 -6.49 -8.98 5.39
N THR A 66 -7.31 -9.87 5.95
CA THR A 66 -8.77 -9.80 5.89
C THR A 66 -9.38 -9.52 7.25
N ALA A 67 -10.37 -8.62 7.25
CA ALA A 67 -11.14 -8.26 8.43
C ALA A 67 -12.49 -7.67 8.03
N ASP A 68 -13.46 -7.67 8.95
CA ASP A 68 -14.75 -7.00 8.78
C ASP A 68 -14.60 -5.49 8.61
N ALA A 69 -15.52 -4.87 7.88
CA ALA A 69 -15.49 -3.46 7.50
C ALA A 69 -15.41 -2.50 8.70
N GLN A 70 -15.85 -2.92 9.88
CA GLN A 70 -15.84 -2.10 11.09
C GLN A 70 -14.47 -2.01 11.79
N LYS A 71 -13.47 -2.77 11.35
CA LYS A 71 -12.12 -2.75 11.93
C LYS A 71 -11.13 -1.82 11.23
N TRP A 72 -11.51 -1.19 10.12
CA TRP A 72 -10.60 -0.46 9.24
C TRP A 72 -10.53 1.03 9.56
N TRP A 73 -10.55 1.40 10.84
CA TRP A 73 -10.43 2.79 11.27
C TRP A 73 -8.97 3.16 11.47
N THR A 74 -8.58 4.37 11.06
CA THR A 74 -7.25 4.88 11.38
C THR A 74 -7.12 5.15 12.87
N GLN A 75 -5.91 5.02 13.40
CA GLN A 75 -5.64 5.38 14.79
C GLN A 75 -6.05 6.83 15.12
N GLU A 76 -5.94 7.75 14.16
CA GLU A 76 -6.37 9.14 14.30
C GLU A 76 -7.89 9.28 14.38
N GLN A 77 -8.65 8.56 13.56
CA GLN A 77 -10.11 8.52 13.64
C GLN A 77 -10.57 7.99 15.01
N LEU A 78 -9.95 6.90 15.49
CA LEU A 78 -10.26 6.33 16.81
C LEU A 78 -9.95 7.30 17.95
N ASN A 79 -8.82 8.01 17.87
CA ASN A 79 -8.45 9.03 18.85
C ASN A 79 -9.43 10.21 18.82
N HIS A 80 -9.83 10.65 17.62
CA HIS A 80 -10.80 11.72 17.49
C HIS A 80 -12.17 11.37 18.07
N VAL A 81 -12.68 10.15 17.83
CA VAL A 81 -13.92 9.67 18.43
C VAL A 81 -13.83 9.66 19.96
N ARG A 82 -12.67 9.26 20.51
CA ARG A 82 -12.41 9.31 21.96
C ARG A 82 -12.44 10.75 22.49
N ASP A 83 -11.82 11.69 21.78
CA ASP A 83 -11.79 13.10 22.19
C ASP A 83 -13.19 13.74 22.16
N VAL A 84 -13.98 13.45 21.12
CA VAL A 84 -15.39 13.87 21.03
C VAL A 84 -16.21 13.30 22.20
N ALA A 85 -16.05 12.01 22.50
CA ALA A 85 -16.76 11.37 23.61
C ALA A 85 -16.38 12.01 24.96
N LEU A 86 -15.10 12.26 25.20
CA LEU A 86 -14.62 12.93 26.41
C LEU A 86 -15.15 14.36 26.51
N ALA A 87 -15.11 15.13 25.42
CA ALA A 87 -15.64 16.49 25.38
C ALA A 87 -17.15 16.53 25.67
N ASN A 88 -17.92 15.60 25.12
CA ASN A 88 -19.35 15.48 25.37
C ASN A 88 -19.64 15.17 26.85
N ILE A 89 -18.92 14.22 27.45
CA ILE A 89 -19.06 13.87 28.87
C ILE A 89 -18.68 15.06 29.75
N GLN A 90 -17.55 15.71 29.50
CA GLN A 90 -17.09 16.88 30.24
C GLN A 90 -18.07 18.05 30.14
N GLY A 91 -18.62 18.29 28.94
CA GLY A 91 -19.64 19.32 28.72
C GLY A 91 -20.93 19.03 29.49
N ALA A 92 -21.43 17.80 29.44
CA ALA A 92 -22.64 17.38 30.14
C ALA A 92 -22.50 17.47 31.66
N ILE A 93 -21.41 16.91 32.21
CA ILE A 93 -21.13 16.95 33.66
C ILE A 93 -20.84 18.37 34.12
N GLY A 94 -19.99 19.11 33.40
CA GLY A 94 -19.65 20.50 33.72
C GLY A 94 -20.85 21.43 33.70
N GLY A 95 -21.76 21.25 32.73
CA GLY A 95 -23.03 21.97 32.68
C GLY A 95 -23.97 21.61 33.83
N ALA A 96 -24.04 20.34 34.22
CA ALA A 96 -24.86 19.89 35.34
C ALA A 96 -24.34 20.40 36.69
N LEU A 97 -23.03 20.31 36.93
CA LEU A 97 -22.38 20.85 38.13
C LEU A 97 -22.57 22.36 38.27
N ARG A 98 -22.50 23.13 37.17
CA ARG A 98 -22.82 24.56 37.20
C ARG A 98 -24.27 24.84 37.60
N ARG A 99 -25.23 24.05 37.10
CA ARG A 99 -26.65 24.18 37.50
C ARG A 99 -26.85 23.85 38.97
N ASP A 100 -26.21 22.79 39.47
CA ASP A 100 -26.25 22.42 40.88
C ASP A 100 -25.61 23.50 41.78
N ALA A 101 -24.47 24.09 41.36
CA ALA A 101 -23.84 25.21 42.05
C ALA A 101 -24.71 26.48 42.07
N GLN A 102 -25.36 26.80 40.95
CA GLN A 102 -26.28 27.93 40.87
C GLN A 102 -27.48 27.73 41.81
N LYS A 103 -28.10 26.54 41.82
CA LYS A 103 -29.19 26.21 42.74
C LYS A 103 -28.75 26.27 44.21
N PHE A 104 -27.55 25.79 44.51
CA PHE A 104 -26.98 25.87 45.86
C PHE A 104 -26.79 27.32 46.32
N ASN A 105 -26.18 28.16 45.49
CA ASN A 105 -25.94 29.57 45.79
C ASN A 105 -27.24 30.38 45.94
N GLN A 106 -28.26 30.09 45.13
CA GLN A 106 -29.59 30.73 45.24
C GLN A 106 -30.32 30.41 46.56
N ARG A 107 -30.05 29.25 47.16
CA ARG A 107 -30.67 28.80 48.42
C ARG A 107 -29.94 29.30 49.67
N GLN A 108 -28.84 30.05 49.52
CA GLN A 108 -28.11 30.58 50.67
C GLN A 108 -28.86 31.76 51.30
N PRO A 109 -28.98 31.81 52.65
CA PRO A 109 -29.67 32.90 53.34
C PRO A 109 -28.95 34.24 53.14
N LYS A 110 -29.71 35.30 52.87
CA LYS A 110 -29.18 36.67 52.74
C LYS A 110 -29.15 37.34 54.12
N GLY A 111 -27.96 37.68 54.64
CA GLY A 111 -27.79 38.45 55.88
C GLY A 111 -27.31 37.69 57.13
N GLY A 112 -26.81 36.45 56.98
CA GLY A 112 -26.18 35.70 58.09
C GLY A 112 -24.71 36.06 58.31
N PHE A 113 -24.18 35.76 59.51
CA PHE A 113 -22.77 36.02 59.90
C PHE A 113 -21.74 35.18 59.12
N ILE A 114 -22.16 34.17 58.35
CA ILE A 114 -21.30 33.30 57.54
C ILE A 114 -21.90 33.19 56.14
N SER A 115 -21.09 33.41 55.10
CA SER A 115 -21.48 33.23 53.69
C SER A 115 -20.71 32.06 53.08
N MET A 116 -21.41 31.18 52.37
CA MET A 116 -20.81 30.09 51.60
C MET A 116 -21.24 30.23 50.15
N SER A 117 -20.30 30.07 49.21
CA SER A 117 -20.61 30.03 47.79
C SER A 117 -19.82 28.91 47.11
N MET A 118 -20.43 28.32 46.09
CA MET A 118 -19.81 27.28 45.27
C MET A 118 -19.61 27.81 43.85
N LYS A 119 -18.39 27.68 43.33
CA LYS A 119 -18.05 28.04 41.97
C LYS A 119 -17.53 26.80 41.25
N VAL A 120 -18.00 26.58 40.03
CA VAL A 120 -17.57 25.48 39.17
C VAL A 120 -16.86 26.07 37.97
N ASP A 121 -15.54 25.91 37.95
CA ASP A 121 -14.73 26.24 36.79
C ASP A 121 -14.69 25.01 35.87
N SER A 122 -15.62 24.96 34.92
CA SER A 122 -15.55 24.05 33.77
C SER A 122 -15.22 24.86 32.52
N ARG A 123 -14.38 24.35 31.63
CA ARG A 123 -14.16 24.93 30.31
C ARG A 123 -14.60 23.88 29.29
N PRO A 124 -15.66 24.11 28.51
CA PRO A 124 -16.08 23.15 27.51
C PRO A 124 -14.96 22.99 26.47
N GLN A 125 -14.57 21.76 26.20
CA GLN A 125 -13.62 21.44 25.14
C GLN A 125 -14.37 21.41 23.81
N HIS A 126 -13.96 22.24 22.86
CA HIS A 126 -14.52 22.24 21.52
C HIS A 126 -13.68 21.33 20.62
N VAL A 127 -14.24 20.17 20.29
CA VAL A 127 -13.66 19.24 19.31
C VAL A 127 -14.43 19.40 18.00
N PRO A 128 -13.76 19.62 16.86
CA PRO A 128 -14.44 19.81 15.57
C PRO A 128 -15.16 18.52 15.16
N ILE A 129 -16.40 18.63 14.69
CA ILE A 129 -17.16 17.52 14.10
C ILE A 129 -17.71 18.05 12.77
N PRO A 130 -17.51 17.36 11.63
CA PRO A 130 -16.89 16.04 11.46
C PRO A 130 -15.36 16.01 11.57
N TYR A 131 -14.77 14.82 11.75
CA TYR A 131 -13.32 14.60 11.56
C TYR A 131 -12.96 14.83 10.10
N ALA A 132 -11.96 15.67 9.84
CA ALA A 132 -11.48 15.96 8.49
C ALA A 132 -10.63 14.80 7.96
N ALA A 133 -10.87 14.41 6.71
CA ALA A 133 -10.07 13.39 6.05
C ALA A 133 -8.62 13.85 5.84
N ALA A 134 -7.70 12.89 5.77
CA ALA A 134 -6.31 13.15 5.40
C ALA A 134 -6.22 13.65 3.94
N ALA A 135 -5.10 14.27 3.58
CA ALA A 135 -4.89 14.80 2.23
C ALA A 135 -5.11 13.71 1.15
N PRO A 136 -5.70 14.06 -0.02
CA PRO A 136 -5.93 13.10 -1.09
C PRO A 136 -4.67 12.35 -1.51
N MET A 137 -4.80 11.05 -1.71
CA MET A 137 -3.72 10.21 -2.23
C MET A 137 -3.68 10.34 -3.76
N ARG A 138 -2.47 10.50 -4.32
CA ARG A 138 -2.29 10.77 -5.76
C ARG A 138 -2.55 9.55 -6.64
N LEU A 139 -2.18 8.36 -6.18
CA LEU A 139 -2.40 7.14 -6.96
C LEU A 139 -3.81 6.61 -6.69
N LYS A 140 -4.72 6.92 -7.62
CA LYS A 140 -6.09 6.39 -7.64
C LYS A 140 -6.15 5.18 -8.57
N ILE A 141 -6.78 4.12 -8.11
CA ILE A 141 -6.82 2.81 -8.76
C ILE A 141 -8.28 2.38 -8.88
N THR A 142 -8.66 1.85 -10.04
CA THR A 142 -9.94 1.16 -10.24
C THR A 142 -9.68 -0.32 -10.48
N CYS A 143 -10.27 -1.19 -9.66
CA CYS A 143 -10.10 -2.63 -9.82
C CYS A 143 -10.69 -3.13 -11.14
N GLY A 144 -9.93 -3.91 -11.91
CA GLY A 144 -10.41 -4.50 -13.17
C GLY A 144 -11.45 -5.61 -12.99
N GLU A 145 -11.56 -6.23 -11.82
CA GLU A 145 -12.51 -7.32 -11.56
C GLU A 145 -13.85 -6.83 -11.00
N CYS A 146 -13.83 -6.01 -9.95
CA CYS A 146 -15.07 -5.52 -9.30
C CYS A 146 -15.35 -4.03 -9.52
N GLY A 147 -14.45 -3.29 -10.17
CA GLY A 147 -14.60 -1.85 -10.39
C GLY A 147 -14.43 -0.98 -9.15
N CYS A 148 -13.98 -1.52 -8.01
CA CYS A 148 -13.77 -0.75 -6.78
C CYS A 148 -12.66 0.31 -6.97
N GLY A 149 -12.97 1.56 -6.65
CA GLY A 149 -12.09 2.71 -6.62
C GLY A 149 -11.42 2.89 -5.26
N TYR A 150 -10.10 2.90 -5.25
CA TYR A 150 -9.30 3.06 -4.03
C TYR A 150 -8.01 3.84 -4.34
N ALA A 151 -7.39 4.41 -3.31
CA ALA A 151 -6.19 5.21 -3.46
C ALA A 151 -5.15 4.82 -2.41
N VAL A 152 -3.87 4.86 -2.79
CA VAL A 152 -2.75 4.47 -1.93
C VAL A 152 -1.56 5.42 -2.12
N VAL A 153 -0.60 5.32 -1.20
CA VAL A 153 0.77 5.82 -1.41
C VAL A 153 1.67 4.61 -1.64
N GLY A 154 2.35 4.54 -2.78
CA GLY A 154 3.19 3.40 -3.16
C GLY A 154 2.44 2.35 -3.98
N ALA A 155 2.73 1.07 -3.76
CA ALA A 155 2.14 -0.04 -4.51
C ALA A 155 0.98 -0.70 -3.76
N ALA A 156 -0.12 -0.99 -4.46
CA ALA A 156 -1.22 -1.81 -3.99
C ALA A 156 -1.23 -3.15 -4.72
N TYR A 157 -1.12 -4.25 -3.97
CA TYR A 157 -1.09 -5.62 -4.46
C TYR A 157 -2.47 -6.27 -4.54
N PHE A 158 -3.44 -5.77 -3.78
CA PHE A 158 -4.78 -6.36 -3.71
C PHE A 158 -5.89 -5.31 -3.84
N CYS A 159 -7.03 -5.70 -4.39
CA CYS A 159 -8.24 -4.91 -4.33
C CYS A 159 -8.87 -4.97 -2.94
N PRO A 160 -9.24 -3.85 -2.30
CA PRO A 160 -9.83 -3.87 -0.96
C PRO A 160 -11.24 -4.48 -0.89
N SER A 161 -11.96 -4.56 -2.01
CA SER A 161 -13.29 -5.16 -2.09
C SER A 161 -13.25 -6.66 -2.36
N CYS A 162 -12.66 -7.09 -3.49
CA CYS A 162 -12.71 -8.48 -3.92
C CYS A 162 -11.43 -9.30 -3.67
N GLY A 163 -10.36 -8.68 -3.16
CA GLY A 163 -9.08 -9.36 -2.92
C GLY A 163 -8.30 -9.71 -4.20
N ALA A 164 -8.78 -9.29 -5.37
CA ALA A 164 -8.11 -9.52 -6.65
C ALA A 164 -6.66 -9.05 -6.63
N ASN A 165 -5.76 -9.89 -7.16
CA ASN A 165 -4.34 -9.57 -7.25
C ASN A 165 -4.10 -8.54 -8.37
N ALA A 166 -3.55 -7.39 -8.01
CA ALA A 166 -3.26 -6.29 -8.91
C ALA A 166 -1.88 -6.42 -9.61
N ALA A 167 -1.44 -7.64 -9.93
CA ALA A 167 -0.10 -7.93 -10.47
C ALA A 167 0.25 -7.16 -11.75
N GLU A 168 -0.72 -6.85 -12.60
CA GLU A 168 -0.53 -5.98 -13.79
C GLU A 168 -0.19 -4.55 -13.38
N LEU A 169 -1.01 -3.94 -12.53
CA LEU A 169 -0.76 -2.60 -12.01
C LEU A 169 0.56 -2.50 -11.23
N VAL A 170 0.84 -3.48 -10.37
CA VAL A 170 2.07 -3.51 -9.56
C VAL A 170 3.31 -3.58 -10.45
N PHE A 171 3.24 -4.33 -11.56
CA PHE A 171 4.33 -4.36 -12.53
C PHE A 171 4.57 -2.97 -13.13
N ASP A 172 3.51 -2.28 -13.57
CA ASP A 172 3.63 -0.96 -14.21
C ASP A 172 4.21 0.07 -13.24
N LEU A 173 3.73 0.08 -11.99
CA LEU A 173 4.26 0.95 -10.93
C LEU A 173 5.72 0.63 -10.60
N THR A 174 6.09 -0.66 -10.57
CA THR A 174 7.48 -1.08 -10.32
C THR A 174 8.38 -0.66 -11.46
N ALA A 175 7.96 -0.84 -12.72
CA ALA A 175 8.71 -0.42 -13.89
C ALA A 175 8.91 1.11 -13.91
N GLN A 176 7.87 1.89 -13.58
CA GLN A 176 7.98 3.34 -13.44
C GLN A 176 8.96 3.73 -12.32
N GLY A 177 8.84 3.10 -11.14
CA GLY A 177 9.73 3.36 -10.00
C GLY A 177 11.19 3.01 -10.29
N ILE A 178 11.44 1.95 -11.06
CA ILE A 178 12.79 1.61 -11.53
C ILE A 178 13.34 2.72 -12.42
N ARG A 179 12.59 3.19 -13.44
CA ARG A 179 13.06 4.28 -14.32
C ARG A 179 13.42 5.53 -13.51
N GLN A 180 12.51 5.96 -12.63
CA GLN A 180 12.72 7.13 -11.78
C GLN A 180 13.95 6.95 -10.87
N SER A 181 14.16 5.75 -10.33
CA SER A 181 15.33 5.45 -9.51
C SER A 181 16.62 5.53 -10.31
N LEU A 182 16.63 5.01 -11.54
CA LEU A 182 17.79 5.06 -12.45
C LEU A 182 18.12 6.50 -12.90
N GLU A 183 17.11 7.32 -13.17
CA GLU A 183 17.25 8.74 -13.50
C GLU A 183 17.81 9.55 -12.32
N ALA A 184 17.40 9.21 -11.09
CA ALA A 184 17.83 9.91 -9.88
C ALA A 184 19.24 9.54 -9.40
N VAL A 185 19.88 8.49 -9.94
CA VAL A 185 21.17 7.97 -9.45
C VAL A 185 22.24 9.07 -9.34
N ASP A 186 22.38 9.91 -10.37
CA ASP A 186 23.42 10.94 -10.38
C ASP A 186 23.16 12.06 -9.36
N ALA A 187 21.89 12.42 -9.16
CA ALA A 187 21.49 13.38 -8.13
C ALA A 187 21.70 12.81 -6.71
N ILE A 188 21.38 11.52 -6.50
CA ILE A 188 21.61 10.81 -5.24
C ILE A 188 23.11 10.76 -4.93
N ARG A 189 23.93 10.42 -5.93
CA ARG A 189 25.40 10.41 -5.82
C ARG A 189 25.93 11.77 -5.36
N ALA A 190 25.47 12.86 -5.99
CA ALA A 190 25.92 14.21 -5.68
C ALA A 190 25.45 14.71 -4.29
N ALA A 191 24.33 14.19 -3.78
CA ALA A 191 23.77 14.57 -2.49
C ALA A 191 24.47 13.90 -1.29
N ILE A 192 25.24 12.82 -1.51
CA ILE A 192 25.93 12.08 -0.45
C ILE A 192 27.38 12.59 -0.35
N PRO A 193 27.80 13.20 0.77
CA PRO A 193 29.14 13.77 0.89
C PRO A 193 30.28 12.74 0.89
N ASP A 194 30.04 11.57 1.47
CA ASP A 194 31.03 10.51 1.56
C ASP A 194 31.06 9.68 0.27
N ALA A 195 32.22 9.65 -0.40
CA ALA A 195 32.37 9.04 -1.72
C ALA A 195 32.10 7.53 -1.71
N ASP A 196 32.55 6.82 -0.68
CA ASP A 196 32.35 5.38 -0.56
C ASP A 196 30.87 5.05 -0.32
N THR A 197 30.19 5.81 0.53
CA THR A 197 28.74 5.69 0.75
C THR A 197 27.96 6.01 -0.51
N ALA A 198 28.36 7.05 -1.25
CA ALA A 198 27.72 7.44 -2.51
C ALA A 198 27.80 6.31 -3.55
N GLU A 199 29.00 5.76 -3.78
CA GLU A 199 29.21 4.68 -4.75
C GLU A 199 28.48 3.40 -4.34
N ASN A 200 28.56 3.01 -3.06
CA ASN A 200 27.85 1.83 -2.55
C ASN A 200 26.33 1.98 -2.70
N THR A 201 25.77 3.16 -2.39
CA THR A 201 24.34 3.44 -2.53
C THR A 201 23.90 3.36 -3.98
N CYS A 202 24.66 3.99 -4.90
CA CYS A 202 24.35 3.95 -6.33
C CYS A 202 24.40 2.53 -6.88
N ARG A 203 25.42 1.74 -6.52
CA ARG A 203 25.53 0.33 -6.92
C ARG A 203 24.31 -0.46 -6.44
N LEU A 204 23.92 -0.32 -5.17
CA LEU A 204 22.76 -1.02 -4.61
C LEU A 204 21.46 -0.65 -5.32
N ILE A 205 21.26 0.62 -5.65
CA ILE A 205 20.08 1.07 -6.42
C ILE A 205 20.02 0.38 -7.78
N VAL A 206 21.13 0.38 -8.54
CA VAL A 206 21.18 -0.20 -9.89
C VAL A 206 21.04 -1.72 -9.85
N GLU A 207 21.72 -2.41 -8.94
CA GLU A 207 21.62 -3.87 -8.78
C GLU A 207 20.22 -4.30 -8.29
N SER A 208 19.60 -3.52 -7.40
CA SER A 208 18.22 -3.75 -6.93
C SER A 208 17.20 -3.51 -8.05
N ALA A 209 17.40 -2.49 -8.88
CA ALA A 209 16.54 -2.22 -10.03
C ALA A 209 16.44 -3.42 -10.98
N LEU A 210 17.56 -4.07 -11.30
CA LEU A 210 17.56 -5.29 -12.12
C LEU A 210 16.81 -6.45 -11.44
N GLN A 211 17.03 -6.65 -10.15
CA GLN A 211 16.33 -7.69 -9.38
C GLN A 211 14.81 -7.47 -9.33
N ASN A 212 14.40 -6.21 -9.16
CA ASN A 212 13.00 -5.81 -9.11
C ASN A 212 12.32 -5.96 -10.47
N ALA A 213 12.99 -5.63 -11.58
CA ALA A 213 12.45 -5.84 -12.92
C ALA A 213 12.08 -7.31 -13.18
N VAL A 214 13.01 -8.23 -12.89
CA VAL A 214 12.78 -9.67 -13.07
C VAL A 214 11.71 -10.20 -12.11
N THR A 215 11.69 -9.72 -10.86
CA THR A 215 10.70 -10.16 -9.86
C THR A 215 9.29 -9.68 -10.22
N ALA A 216 9.16 -8.42 -10.65
CA ALA A 216 7.89 -7.86 -11.12
C ALA A 216 7.38 -8.63 -12.35
N PHE A 217 8.25 -8.88 -13.34
CA PHE A 217 7.92 -9.71 -14.50
C PHE A 217 7.39 -11.08 -14.09
N GLN A 218 8.11 -11.77 -13.20
CA GLN A 218 7.71 -13.09 -12.73
C GLN A 218 6.32 -13.07 -12.06
N ARG A 219 6.07 -12.11 -11.15
CA ARG A 219 4.77 -11.98 -10.46
C ARG A 219 3.65 -11.75 -11.48
N ASN A 220 3.90 -10.88 -12.46
CA ASN A 220 2.95 -10.59 -13.52
C ASN A 220 2.65 -11.81 -14.38
N ALA A 221 3.69 -12.49 -14.87
CA ALA A 221 3.56 -13.67 -15.72
C ALA A 221 2.84 -14.83 -14.99
N GLU A 222 3.11 -15.04 -13.70
CA GLU A 222 2.38 -16.04 -12.91
C GLU A 222 0.90 -15.72 -12.77
N ALA A 223 0.55 -14.46 -12.50
CA ALA A 223 -0.85 -14.05 -12.39
C ALA A 223 -1.59 -14.18 -13.72
N LEU A 224 -0.98 -13.72 -14.83
CA LEU A 224 -1.55 -13.84 -16.17
C LEU A 224 -1.72 -15.31 -16.58
N HIS A 225 -0.71 -16.15 -16.34
CA HIS A 225 -0.78 -17.56 -16.69
C HIS A 225 -1.81 -18.30 -15.82
N ALA A 226 -1.94 -17.98 -14.54
CA ALA A 226 -2.97 -18.56 -13.68
C ALA A 226 -4.39 -18.22 -14.18
N ARG A 227 -4.59 -17.05 -14.79
CA ARG A 227 -5.86 -16.67 -15.42
C ARG A 227 -6.14 -17.47 -16.70
N VAL A 228 -5.14 -17.64 -17.56
CA VAL A 228 -5.29 -18.31 -18.87
C VAL A 228 -5.32 -19.83 -18.75
N ALA A 229 -4.55 -20.40 -17.83
CA ALA A 229 -4.40 -21.85 -17.65
C ALA A 229 -4.48 -22.21 -16.14
N PRO A 230 -5.66 -22.07 -15.51
CA PRO A 230 -5.84 -22.20 -14.06
C PRO A 230 -5.56 -23.60 -13.51
N THR A 231 -5.66 -24.64 -14.34
CA THR A 231 -5.42 -26.05 -13.94
C THR A 231 -3.95 -26.45 -14.01
N THR A 232 -3.09 -25.62 -14.62
CA THR A 232 -1.69 -25.94 -14.84
C THR A 232 -0.87 -25.72 -13.57
N LYS A 233 -0.23 -26.78 -13.07
CA LYS A 233 0.70 -26.67 -11.95
C LYS A 233 2.05 -26.15 -12.43
N ILE A 234 2.44 -24.99 -11.94
CA ILE A 234 3.70 -24.33 -12.29
C ILE A 234 4.69 -24.49 -11.14
N ARG A 235 5.94 -24.85 -11.46
CA ARG A 235 7.03 -24.88 -10.48
C ARG A 235 7.32 -23.47 -9.96
N ARG A 236 7.69 -23.35 -8.69
CA ARG A 236 8.10 -22.07 -8.11
C ARG A 236 9.24 -21.44 -8.92
N ASN A 237 9.10 -20.16 -9.25
CA ASN A 237 10.06 -19.38 -10.04
C ASN A 237 10.27 -19.87 -11.48
N ALA A 238 9.33 -20.62 -12.07
CA ALA A 238 9.44 -21.06 -13.47
C ALA A 238 9.63 -19.88 -14.45
N PHE A 239 8.96 -18.73 -14.23
CA PHE A 239 9.09 -17.55 -15.08
C PHE A 239 10.39 -16.76 -14.89
N GLN A 240 11.25 -17.12 -13.93
CA GLN A 240 12.64 -16.62 -13.89
C GLN A 240 13.57 -17.39 -14.83
N ASN A 241 13.10 -18.50 -15.41
CA ASN A 241 13.76 -19.18 -16.51
C ASN A 241 13.00 -18.85 -17.80
N LEU A 242 13.59 -18.05 -18.68
CA LEU A 242 12.91 -17.60 -19.90
C LEU A 242 12.52 -18.75 -20.84
N ALA A 243 13.33 -19.81 -20.92
CA ALA A 243 13.01 -20.96 -21.76
C ALA A 243 11.83 -21.76 -21.19
N GLU A 244 11.83 -22.02 -19.88
CA GLU A 244 10.72 -22.70 -19.18
C GLU A 244 9.45 -21.85 -19.24
N GLY A 245 9.55 -20.54 -18.97
CA GLY A 245 8.44 -19.59 -19.09
C GLY A 245 7.85 -19.55 -20.50
N SER A 246 8.70 -19.48 -21.53
CA SER A 246 8.24 -19.51 -22.93
C SER A 246 7.50 -20.81 -23.26
N ALA A 247 8.02 -21.96 -22.81
CA ALA A 247 7.36 -23.25 -23.01
C ALA A 247 5.99 -23.34 -22.31
N LEU A 248 5.83 -22.74 -21.13
CA LEU A 248 4.54 -22.64 -20.45
C LEU A 248 3.53 -21.83 -21.27
N TRP A 249 3.96 -20.71 -21.85
CA TRP A 249 3.09 -19.92 -22.75
C TRP A 249 2.76 -20.67 -24.04
N VAL A 250 3.71 -21.37 -24.66
CA VAL A 250 3.42 -22.24 -25.82
C VAL A 250 2.33 -23.24 -25.48
N ALA A 251 2.40 -23.89 -24.31
CA ALA A 251 1.39 -24.85 -23.87
C ALA A 251 0.02 -24.21 -23.60
N ALA A 252 -0.02 -22.98 -23.05
CA ALA A 252 -1.26 -22.29 -22.70
C ALA A 252 -1.97 -21.64 -23.90
N ILE A 253 -1.20 -20.97 -24.77
CA ILE A 253 -1.75 -20.11 -25.84
C ILE A 253 -1.30 -20.46 -27.25
N GLY A 254 -0.30 -21.33 -27.42
CA GLY A 254 0.15 -21.85 -28.72
C GLY A 254 1.44 -21.23 -29.27
N HIS A 255 1.97 -20.19 -28.62
CA HIS A 255 3.21 -19.51 -29.00
C HIS A 255 3.94 -18.99 -27.76
N GLY A 256 5.25 -18.78 -27.88
CA GLY A 256 6.12 -18.38 -26.78
C GLY A 256 6.56 -16.93 -26.86
N TYR A 257 7.68 -16.62 -26.18
CA TYR A 257 8.27 -15.28 -26.15
C TYR A 257 8.86 -14.82 -27.49
N ASP A 258 9.15 -15.77 -28.39
CA ASP A 258 9.65 -15.53 -29.75
C ASP A 258 8.66 -14.76 -30.64
N LYS A 259 7.38 -14.72 -30.27
CA LYS A 259 6.39 -13.85 -30.91
C LYS A 259 6.64 -12.35 -30.62
N HIS A 260 7.20 -12.04 -29.46
CA HIS A 260 7.27 -10.67 -28.92
C HIS A 260 8.68 -10.09 -28.90
N LEU A 261 9.69 -10.96 -28.86
CA LEU A 261 11.09 -10.60 -28.84
C LEU A 261 11.85 -11.35 -29.93
N THR A 262 12.70 -10.64 -30.65
CA THR A 262 13.67 -11.21 -31.59
C THR A 262 14.70 -12.07 -30.87
N ALA A 263 15.43 -12.91 -31.61
CA ALA A 263 16.50 -13.73 -31.04
C ALA A 263 17.60 -12.90 -30.34
N VAL A 264 17.91 -11.70 -30.86
CA VAL A 264 18.89 -10.79 -30.27
C VAL A 264 18.39 -10.25 -28.94
N GLU A 265 17.16 -9.74 -28.92
CA GLU A 265 16.50 -9.24 -27.70
C GLU A 265 16.34 -10.33 -26.65
N MET A 266 15.97 -11.54 -27.05
CA MET A 266 15.92 -12.70 -26.17
C MET A 266 17.30 -13.04 -25.58
N GLY A 267 18.39 -12.92 -26.34
CA GLY A 267 19.75 -13.10 -25.85
C GLY A 267 20.15 -12.03 -24.82
N GLN A 268 19.82 -10.77 -25.07
CA GLN A 268 20.03 -9.67 -24.14
C GLN A 268 19.25 -9.87 -22.83
N LEU A 269 17.97 -10.24 -22.93
CA LEU A 269 17.12 -10.50 -21.78
C LEU A 269 17.58 -11.73 -20.99
N THR A 270 18.03 -12.79 -21.67
CA THR A 270 18.62 -13.97 -21.04
C THR A 270 19.84 -13.58 -20.21
N THR A 271 20.70 -12.72 -20.74
CA THR A 271 21.86 -12.19 -20.01
C THR A 271 21.42 -11.46 -18.74
N ALA A 272 20.45 -10.56 -18.83
CA ALA A 272 19.92 -9.82 -17.68
C ALA A 272 19.34 -10.74 -16.59
N PHE A 273 18.61 -11.79 -16.98
CA PHE A 273 18.05 -12.77 -16.04
C PHE A 273 19.13 -13.61 -15.37
N GLN A 274 20.19 -14.02 -16.09
CA GLN A 274 21.32 -14.71 -15.48
C GLN A 274 22.14 -13.78 -14.58
N GLN A 275 22.32 -12.50 -14.92
CA GLN A 275 22.95 -11.53 -14.04
C GLN A 275 22.17 -11.36 -12.73
N ARG A 276 20.84 -11.26 -12.81
CA ARG A 276 19.96 -11.26 -11.62
C ARG A 276 20.14 -12.53 -10.78
N HIS A 277 20.26 -13.69 -11.41
CA HIS A 277 20.49 -14.96 -10.70
C HIS A 277 21.78 -14.92 -9.88
N LEU A 278 22.89 -14.46 -10.48
CA LEU A 278 24.16 -14.31 -9.79
C LEU A 278 24.09 -13.26 -8.66
N LEU A 279 23.44 -12.12 -8.88
CA LEU A 279 23.25 -11.11 -7.82
C LEU A 279 22.50 -11.69 -6.61
N ALA A 280 21.47 -12.49 -6.84
CA ALA A 280 20.63 -13.06 -5.79
C ALA A 280 21.29 -14.20 -5.00
N HIS A 281 22.24 -14.92 -5.60
CA HIS A 281 22.77 -16.16 -5.00
C HIS A 281 24.28 -16.18 -4.79
N THR A 282 25.05 -15.45 -5.58
CA THR A 282 26.53 -15.46 -5.56
C THR A 282 27.11 -14.06 -5.37
N GLN A 283 26.31 -13.09 -4.93
CA GLN A 283 26.71 -11.67 -4.83
C GLN A 283 27.26 -11.10 -6.15
N GLY A 284 26.81 -11.65 -7.28
CA GLY A 284 27.24 -11.27 -8.62
C GLY A 284 28.55 -11.92 -9.08
N VAL A 285 29.07 -12.95 -8.40
CA VAL A 285 30.24 -13.69 -8.86
C VAL A 285 29.84 -14.62 -10.00
N VAL A 286 30.54 -14.48 -11.13
CA VAL A 286 30.34 -15.25 -12.36
C VAL A 286 30.78 -16.68 -12.20
N ASP A 287 29.93 -17.62 -12.62
CA ASP A 287 30.21 -19.05 -12.70
C ASP A 287 30.22 -19.54 -14.17
N ASP A 288 30.62 -20.80 -14.36
CA ASP A 288 30.69 -21.39 -15.69
C ASP A 288 29.30 -21.57 -16.34
N ASP A 289 28.24 -21.67 -15.52
CA ASP A 289 26.87 -21.79 -16.00
C ASP A 289 26.38 -20.48 -16.64
N TYR A 290 26.71 -19.33 -16.04
CA TYR A 290 26.48 -18.01 -16.62
C TYR A 290 27.13 -17.88 -17.98
N ILE A 291 28.42 -18.20 -18.11
CA ILE A 291 29.16 -18.08 -19.38
C ILE A 291 28.54 -19.00 -20.43
N ARG A 292 28.22 -20.26 -20.07
CA ARG A 292 27.60 -21.22 -20.99
C ARG A 292 26.23 -20.75 -21.48
N LYS A 293 25.39 -20.21 -20.60
CA LYS A 293 24.02 -19.79 -20.93
C LYS A 293 23.94 -18.48 -21.69
N THR A 294 24.84 -17.55 -21.41
CA THR A 294 24.80 -16.20 -21.98
C THR A 294 25.77 -16.01 -23.15
N GLY A 295 26.84 -16.80 -23.22
CA GLY A 295 27.94 -16.55 -24.15
C GLY A 295 28.71 -15.26 -23.85
N ASP A 296 28.55 -14.67 -22.67
CA ASP A 296 29.15 -13.39 -22.31
C ASP A 296 30.67 -13.51 -22.17
N THR A 297 31.40 -12.92 -23.13
CA THR A 297 32.87 -12.92 -23.18
C THR A 297 33.50 -11.78 -22.39
N ARG A 298 32.70 -10.86 -21.83
CA ARG A 298 33.20 -9.73 -21.03
C ARG A 298 33.71 -10.16 -19.66
N TYR A 299 33.24 -11.29 -19.16
CA TYR A 299 33.58 -11.82 -17.85
C TYR A 299 34.17 -13.22 -17.93
N LYS A 300 35.03 -13.53 -16.96
CA LYS A 300 35.56 -14.86 -16.68
C LYS A 300 34.98 -15.39 -15.39
N SER A 301 34.95 -16.72 -15.26
CA SER A 301 34.58 -17.42 -14.03
C SER A 301 35.39 -16.87 -12.84
N GLY A 302 34.70 -16.59 -11.74
CA GLY A 302 35.25 -15.96 -10.52
C GLY A 302 35.30 -14.43 -10.52
N GLN A 303 35.03 -13.75 -11.64
CA GLN A 303 34.91 -12.29 -11.63
C GLN A 303 33.56 -11.84 -11.09
N ARG A 304 33.50 -10.64 -10.50
CA ARG A 304 32.24 -10.03 -10.11
C ARG A 304 31.66 -9.20 -11.24
N LEU A 305 30.36 -9.35 -11.49
CA LEU A 305 29.60 -8.50 -12.40
C LEU A 305 29.66 -7.03 -11.96
N VAL A 306 29.71 -6.15 -12.96
CA VAL A 306 29.47 -4.71 -12.83
C VAL A 306 28.21 -4.40 -13.63
N ILE A 307 27.13 -4.07 -12.92
CA ILE A 307 25.84 -3.74 -13.53
C ILE A 307 25.79 -2.24 -13.82
N LYS A 308 25.61 -1.90 -15.10
CA LYS A 308 25.50 -0.51 -15.55
C LYS A 308 24.04 -0.08 -15.62
N ARG A 309 23.77 1.19 -15.35
CA ARG A 309 22.44 1.79 -15.44
C ARG A 309 21.79 1.55 -16.81
N GLU A 310 22.57 1.71 -17.88
CA GLU A 310 22.09 1.59 -19.27
C GLU A 310 21.63 0.15 -19.56
N ALA A 311 22.39 -0.85 -19.07
CA ALA A 311 22.02 -2.26 -19.22
C ALA A 311 20.73 -2.61 -18.47
N VAL A 312 20.48 -1.98 -17.31
CA VAL A 312 19.21 -2.18 -16.57
C VAL A 312 18.04 -1.50 -17.28
N ALA A 313 18.25 -0.32 -17.86
CA ALA A 313 17.23 0.38 -18.64
C ALA A 313 16.84 -0.39 -19.92
N GLU A 314 17.83 -0.93 -20.63
CA GLU A 314 17.61 -1.84 -21.77
C GLU A 314 16.84 -3.09 -21.33
N ALA A 315 17.28 -3.76 -20.26
CA ALA A 315 16.60 -4.94 -19.73
C ALA A 315 15.15 -4.64 -19.33
N LEU A 316 14.90 -3.49 -18.68
CA LEU A 316 13.54 -3.07 -18.33
C LEU A 316 12.67 -2.87 -19.58
N THR A 317 13.21 -2.24 -20.62
CA THR A 317 12.49 -2.01 -21.89
C THR A 317 12.05 -3.33 -22.51
N LEU A 318 12.95 -4.33 -22.56
CA LEU A 318 12.64 -5.68 -23.06
C LEU A 318 11.63 -6.42 -22.18
N VAL A 319 11.75 -6.29 -20.85
CA VAL A 319 10.78 -6.85 -19.89
C VAL A 319 9.39 -6.25 -20.11
N GLU A 320 9.29 -4.95 -20.36
CA GLU A 320 8.01 -4.27 -20.63
C GLU A 320 7.42 -4.66 -21.98
N GLN A 321 8.24 -4.72 -23.04
CA GLN A 321 7.81 -5.20 -24.35
C GLN A 321 7.25 -6.62 -24.27
N LEU A 322 7.97 -7.52 -23.60
CA LEU A 322 7.53 -8.89 -23.40
C LEU A 322 6.24 -8.96 -22.57
N THR A 323 6.16 -8.20 -21.49
CA THR A 323 4.98 -8.16 -20.61
C THR A 323 3.76 -7.65 -21.36
N GLN A 324 3.91 -6.59 -22.16
CA GLN A 324 2.83 -6.05 -22.97
C GLN A 324 2.31 -7.08 -23.98
N GLY A 325 3.21 -7.75 -24.70
CA GLY A 325 2.83 -8.80 -25.64
C GLY A 325 2.08 -9.96 -24.99
N ILE A 326 2.53 -10.41 -23.82
CA ILE A 326 1.86 -11.48 -23.06
C ILE A 326 0.47 -11.03 -22.56
N ARG A 327 0.33 -9.77 -22.11
CA ARG A 327 -0.97 -9.22 -21.69
C ARG A 327 -1.98 -9.21 -22.83
N GLU A 328 -1.55 -8.80 -24.02
CA GLU A 328 -2.40 -8.78 -25.22
C GLU A 328 -2.86 -10.19 -25.59
N ASP A 329 -1.95 -11.17 -25.55
CA ASP A 329 -2.30 -12.56 -25.81
C ASP A 329 -3.27 -13.13 -24.76
N ALA A 330 -3.06 -12.79 -23.48
CA ALA A 330 -3.91 -13.26 -22.39
C ALA A 330 -5.33 -12.67 -22.44
N LYS A 331 -5.50 -11.45 -22.96
CA LYS A 331 -6.83 -10.84 -23.19
C LYS A 331 -7.64 -11.58 -24.25
N GLY A 332 -6.99 -12.20 -25.23
CA GLY A 332 -7.66 -12.93 -26.32
C GLY A 332 -8.23 -14.30 -25.93
N LYS A 333 -7.97 -14.78 -24.72
CA LYS A 333 -8.43 -16.10 -24.21
C LYS A 333 -9.23 -16.04 -22.90
N GLY A 334 -9.43 -14.84 -22.35
CA GLY A 334 -10.23 -14.59 -21.15
C GLY A 334 -11.68 -14.30 -21.48
#